data_AF-A0A8I6STL2-F1
#
_entry.id   AF-A0A8I6STL2-F1
#
_cell.length_a   1.000
_cell.length_b   1.000
_cell.length_c   1.000
_cell.angle_alpha   90.00
_cell.angle_beta   90.00
_cell.angle_gamma   90.00
#
_symmetry.space_group_name_H-M   'P 1'
#
loop_
_entity.id
_entity.type
_entity.pdbx_description
1 polymer ?
#
loop_
_entity_poly.entity_id
_entity_poly.type
_entity_poly.pdbx_seq_one_letter_code
_entity_poly.pdbx_strand_id
1 'polypeptide(L)'
;MHKQFLLFGILIFVLATNLDPGVAIECFKCVSLNGNYKACDDPFHNNYTLEILESPCLGGRKGRNGLFPATACIKLSGVYDDNGDTITIRGCALDSGTLTTDTEIIRMSHCGGFYFEDR
;
A
#
# COMPACT_ATOMS: atom_id res chain seq x y z
N MET A 1 2.80 -39.11 -34.57
CA MET A 1 2.11 -37.80 -34.48
C MET A 1 1.33 -37.61 -33.17
N HIS A 2 0.50 -38.57 -32.73
CA HIS A 2 -0.38 -38.39 -31.56
C HIS A 2 0.35 -38.15 -30.22
N LYS A 3 1.47 -38.85 -29.97
CA LYS A 3 2.32 -38.66 -28.77
C LYS A 3 2.99 -37.27 -28.72
N GLN A 4 3.35 -36.71 -29.86
CA GLN A 4 3.98 -35.39 -29.96
C GLN A 4 3.00 -34.28 -29.57
N PHE A 5 1.74 -34.38 -30.05
CA PHE A 5 0.66 -33.46 -29.68
C PHE A 5 0.32 -33.54 -28.19
N LEU A 6 0.34 -34.74 -27.61
CA LEU A 6 0.07 -34.94 -26.19
C LEU A 6 1.17 -34.30 -25.31
N LEU A 7 2.44 -34.46 -25.70
CA LEU A 7 3.58 -33.83 -25.01
C LEU A 7 3.54 -32.30 -25.12
N PHE A 8 3.20 -31.74 -26.28
CA PHE A 8 3.03 -30.29 -26.44
C PHE A 8 1.87 -29.75 -25.60
N GLY A 9 0.74 -30.48 -25.54
CA GLY A 9 -0.40 -30.11 -24.70
C GLY A 9 -0.05 -30.09 -23.21
N ILE A 10 0.69 -31.08 -22.73
CA ILE A 10 1.17 -31.14 -21.33
C ILE A 10 2.14 -29.99 -21.06
N LEU A 11 3.07 -29.69 -21.97
CA LEU A 11 4.04 -28.60 -21.80
C LEU A 11 3.35 -27.24 -21.71
N ILE A 12 2.37 -26.97 -22.58
CA ILE A 12 1.59 -25.72 -22.56
C ILE A 12 0.77 -25.61 -21.27
N PHE A 13 0.16 -26.71 -20.82
CA PHE A 13 -0.59 -26.73 -19.57
C PHE A 13 0.31 -26.42 -18.36
N VAL A 14 1.49 -27.05 -18.29
CA VAL A 14 2.48 -26.77 -17.24
C VAL A 14 2.97 -25.32 -17.29
N LEU A 15 3.22 -24.76 -18.48
CA LEU A 15 3.60 -23.35 -18.61
C LEU A 15 2.49 -22.39 -18.15
N ALA A 16 1.23 -22.70 -18.45
CA ALA A 16 0.08 -21.87 -18.07
C ALA A 16 -0.17 -21.85 -16.56
N THR A 17 0.08 -22.96 -15.85
CA THR A 17 -0.13 -23.05 -14.39
C THR A 17 0.95 -22.36 -13.55
N ASN A 18 2.09 -21.98 -14.16
CA ASN A 18 3.20 -21.34 -13.45
C ASN A 18 3.29 -19.82 -13.72
N LEU A 19 2.31 -19.24 -14.42
CA LEU A 19 2.18 -17.80 -14.55
C LEU A 19 1.53 -17.24 -13.29
N ASP A 20 2.36 -16.78 -12.35
CA ASP A 20 1.90 -15.96 -11.23
C ASP A 20 1.87 -14.48 -11.67
N PRO A 21 0.69 -13.88 -11.93
CA PRO A 21 0.63 -12.45 -12.18
C PRO A 21 1.04 -11.74 -10.90
N GLY A 22 2.22 -11.09 -10.91
CA GLY A 22 2.73 -10.36 -9.75
C GLY A 22 1.65 -9.48 -9.12
N VAL A 23 1.20 -9.87 -7.92
CA VAL A 23 0.12 -9.20 -7.21
C VAL A 23 0.70 -8.02 -6.43
N ALA A 24 -0.02 -6.91 -6.37
CA ALA A 24 0.33 -5.84 -5.43
C ALA A 24 0.09 -6.32 -3.99
N ILE A 25 0.79 -5.71 -3.03
CA ILE A 25 0.53 -5.98 -1.61
C ILE A 25 -0.89 -5.56 -1.22
N GLU A 26 -1.31 -5.96 -0.03
CA GLU A 26 -2.55 -5.50 0.59
C GLU A 26 -2.22 -4.63 1.80
N CYS A 27 -2.90 -3.50 1.95
CA CYS A 27 -2.69 -2.60 3.08
C CYS A 27 -4.00 -2.14 3.67
N PHE A 28 -4.00 -1.85 4.97
CA PHE A 28 -5.08 -1.08 5.55
C PHE A 28 -5.07 0.35 5.01
N LYS A 29 -6.23 0.85 4.59
CA LYS A 29 -6.42 2.18 4.00
C LYS A 29 -7.60 2.86 4.69
N CYS A 30 -7.29 3.91 5.45
CA CYS A 30 -8.28 4.61 6.27
C CYS A 30 -7.72 5.94 6.77
N VAL A 31 -8.63 6.81 7.22
CA VAL A 31 -8.30 8.04 7.93
C VAL A 31 -9.17 8.10 9.20
N SER A 32 -8.56 8.49 10.32
CA SER A 32 -9.25 8.81 11.57
C SER A 32 -8.84 10.21 12.02
N LEU A 33 -9.82 11.06 12.30
CA LEU A 33 -9.65 12.39 12.85
C LEU A 33 -10.27 12.41 14.24
N ASN A 34 -9.53 12.85 15.25
CA ASN A 34 -9.98 12.89 16.65
C ASN A 34 -10.54 11.55 17.15
N GLY A 35 -9.99 10.43 16.68
CA GLY A 35 -10.43 9.09 17.06
C GLY A 35 -11.82 8.70 16.54
N ASN A 36 -12.34 9.41 15.52
CA ASN A 36 -13.66 9.13 14.95
C ASN A 36 -13.75 7.74 14.29
N TYR A 37 -12.60 7.11 14.00
CA TYR A 37 -12.55 5.79 13.42
C TYR A 37 -11.52 4.87 14.09
N LYS A 38 -11.93 4.30 15.23
CA LYS A 38 -11.08 3.44 16.09
C LYS A 38 -10.38 2.29 15.36
N ALA A 39 -11.00 1.72 14.34
CA ALA A 39 -10.38 0.64 13.54
C ALA A 39 -9.10 1.10 12.82
N CYS A 40 -9.02 2.39 12.46
CA CYS A 40 -7.82 2.95 11.83
C CYS A 40 -6.72 3.27 12.83
N ASP A 41 -7.09 3.77 14.01
CA ASP A 41 -6.18 4.15 15.09
C ASP A 41 -5.48 2.96 15.73
N ASP A 42 -6.18 1.81 15.75
CA ASP A 42 -5.75 0.58 16.38
C ASP A 42 -4.28 0.22 16.05
N PRO A 43 -3.48 -0.23 17.04
CA PRO A 43 -2.09 -0.63 16.83
C PRO A 43 -1.88 -2.02 16.21
N PHE A 44 -2.82 -2.59 15.43
CA PHE A 44 -2.76 -3.92 14.78
C PHE A 44 -3.42 -5.07 15.58
N HIS A 45 -4.67 -4.89 16.00
CA HIS A 45 -5.60 -6.00 16.21
C HIS A 45 -6.12 -6.51 14.85
N ASN A 46 -6.00 -7.82 14.66
CA ASN A 46 -6.50 -8.56 13.50
C ASN A 46 -8.03 -8.76 13.49
N ASN A 47 -8.76 -8.17 14.44
CA ASN A 47 -10.20 -8.35 14.59
C ASN A 47 -11.04 -7.25 13.92
N TYR A 48 -10.42 -6.44 13.06
CA TYR A 48 -11.13 -5.48 12.23
C TYR A 48 -11.48 -6.08 10.87
N THR A 49 -12.61 -5.64 10.34
CA THR A 49 -13.21 -6.11 9.09
C THR A 49 -12.27 -5.91 7.90
N LEU A 50 -12.40 -6.77 6.88
CA LEU A 50 -11.80 -6.59 5.55
C LEU A 50 -12.23 -5.26 4.87
N GLU A 51 -13.13 -4.49 5.49
CA GLU A 51 -13.65 -3.22 5.00
C GLU A 51 -12.58 -2.15 4.80
N ILE A 52 -11.52 -2.15 5.61
CA ILE A 52 -10.40 -1.20 5.47
C ILE A 52 -9.20 -1.79 4.73
N LEU A 53 -9.29 -3.05 4.30
CA LEU A 53 -8.23 -3.70 3.56
C LEU A 53 -8.36 -3.37 2.07
N GLU A 54 -7.35 -2.70 1.51
CA GLU A 54 -7.27 -2.43 0.07
C GLU A 54 -6.48 -3.55 -0.62
N SER A 55 -7.11 -4.20 -1.60
CA SER A 55 -6.50 -5.24 -2.45
C SER A 55 -7.02 -5.16 -3.90
N PRO A 56 -6.16 -5.00 -4.92
CA PRO A 56 -4.72 -4.72 -4.83
C PRO A 56 -4.46 -3.30 -4.33
N CYS A 57 -3.47 -3.13 -3.46
CA CYS A 57 -3.08 -1.81 -2.97
C CYS A 57 -2.26 -1.07 -4.02
N LEU A 58 -2.79 0.05 -4.53
CA LEU A 58 -2.14 0.88 -5.53
C LEU A 58 -1.86 2.28 -4.98
N GLY A 59 -0.69 2.82 -5.29
CA GLY A 59 -0.25 4.15 -4.87
C GLY A 59 0.20 5.02 -6.05
N GLY A 60 0.20 6.33 -5.85
CA GLY A 60 0.80 7.27 -6.80
C GLY A 60 2.32 7.16 -6.82
N ARG A 61 2.93 7.45 -7.98
CA ARG A 61 4.39 7.53 -8.13
C ARG A 61 4.80 8.96 -8.47
N LYS A 62 5.78 9.51 -7.73
CA LYS A 62 6.27 10.87 -7.99
C LYS A 62 6.72 11.01 -9.46
N GLY A 63 6.24 12.06 -10.12
CA GLY A 63 6.58 12.36 -11.52
C GLY A 63 5.93 11.44 -12.55
N ARG A 64 4.90 10.66 -12.19
CA ARG A 64 4.14 9.82 -13.11
C ARG A 64 2.64 9.98 -12.88
N ASN A 65 1.88 9.92 -13.96
CA ASN A 65 0.42 9.91 -13.90
C ASN A 65 -0.09 8.48 -13.77
N GLY A 66 -1.11 8.28 -12.93
CA GLY A 66 -1.73 6.98 -12.71
C GLY A 66 -1.30 6.30 -11.41
N LEU A 67 -1.87 5.12 -11.19
CA LEU A 67 -1.65 4.30 -10.00
C LEU A 67 -0.73 3.11 -10.34
N PHE A 68 0.11 2.75 -9.39
CA PHE A 68 1.11 1.69 -9.54
C PHE A 68 1.01 0.73 -8.34
N PRO A 69 1.37 -0.56 -8.51
CA PRO A 69 1.42 -1.53 -7.41
C PRO A 69 2.25 -0.99 -6.24
N ALA A 70 1.62 -0.87 -5.07
CA ALA A 70 2.31 -0.38 -3.88
C ALA A 70 3.39 -1.37 -3.43
N THR A 71 4.45 -0.86 -2.80
CA THR A 71 5.56 -1.66 -2.27
C THR A 71 5.66 -1.58 -0.74
N ALA A 72 4.90 -0.67 -0.12
CA ALA A 72 4.84 -0.52 1.33
C ALA A 72 3.45 -0.05 1.81
N CYS A 73 3.11 -0.45 3.04
CA CYS A 73 1.99 0.12 3.79
C CYS A 73 2.51 1.21 4.73
N ILE A 74 1.86 2.37 4.72
CA ILE A 74 2.21 3.47 5.65
C ILE A 74 1.13 3.60 6.73
N LYS A 75 1.57 3.93 7.94
CA LYS A 75 0.72 4.43 9.04
C LYS A 75 1.35 5.74 9.54
N LEU A 76 0.62 6.83 9.44
CA LEU A 76 0.97 8.13 10.00
C LEU A 76 0.04 8.38 11.17
N SER A 77 0.59 8.72 12.34
CA SER A 77 -0.19 9.15 13.49
C SER A 77 0.44 10.41 14.05
N GLY A 78 -0.35 11.44 14.27
CA GLY A 78 0.13 12.77 14.64
C GLY A 78 -0.92 13.62 15.35
N VAL A 79 -0.48 14.83 15.72
CA VAL A 79 -1.28 15.85 16.38
C VAL A 79 -1.07 17.15 15.62
N TYR A 80 -2.15 17.85 15.26
CA TYR A 80 -2.08 19.16 14.64
C TYR A 80 -1.61 20.21 15.65
N ASP A 81 -0.66 21.06 15.24
CA ASP A 81 -0.04 22.05 16.13
C ASP A 81 -0.96 23.24 16.45
N ASP A 82 -1.85 23.60 15.53
CA ASP A 82 -2.76 24.75 15.63
C ASP A 82 -3.93 24.53 16.60
N ASN A 83 -4.50 23.32 16.66
CA ASN A 83 -5.69 23.01 17.45
C ASN A 83 -5.60 21.76 18.34
N GLY A 84 -4.52 20.99 18.25
CA GLY A 84 -4.32 19.78 19.05
C GLY A 84 -5.14 18.57 18.60
N ASP A 85 -5.82 18.65 17.44
CA ASP A 85 -6.57 17.52 16.90
C ASP A 85 -5.64 16.35 16.57
N THR A 86 -6.11 15.12 16.78
CA THR A 86 -5.33 13.92 16.45
C THR A 86 -5.71 13.41 15.07
N ILE A 87 -4.74 12.83 14.36
CA ILE A 87 -4.96 12.20 13.07
C ILE A 87 -4.21 10.88 12.97
N THR A 88 -4.87 9.87 12.40
CA THR A 88 -4.23 8.64 11.92
C THR A 88 -4.58 8.42 10.46
N ILE A 89 -3.58 8.17 9.62
CA ILE A 89 -3.74 7.86 8.19
C ILE A 89 -3.05 6.53 7.92
N ARG A 90 -3.74 5.62 7.26
CA ARG A 90 -3.15 4.41 6.69
C ARG A 90 -3.37 4.39 5.19
N GLY A 91 -2.41 3.88 4.44
CA GLY A 91 -2.58 3.78 3.00
C GLY A 91 -1.47 3.08 2.24
N CYS A 92 -1.70 3.02 0.94
CA CYS A 92 -0.81 2.46 -0.07
C CYS A 92 0.29 3.46 -0.42
N ALA A 93 1.55 3.03 -0.36
CA ALA A 93 2.66 3.86 -0.79
C ALA A 93 3.67 3.08 -1.62
N LEU A 94 4.37 3.81 -2.49
CA LEU A 94 5.32 3.26 -3.44
C LEU A 94 6.67 3.94 -3.29
N ASP A 95 7.72 3.12 -3.30
CA ASP A 95 9.08 3.57 -3.52
C ASP A 95 9.28 4.03 -4.96
N SER A 96 9.51 5.34 -5.17
CA SER A 96 9.72 5.86 -6.52
C SER A 96 11.14 5.59 -7.02
N GLY A 97 12.04 5.08 -6.16
CA GLY A 97 13.41 4.70 -6.47
C GLY A 97 14.35 5.90 -6.60
N THR A 98 13.96 7.07 -6.10
CA THR A 98 14.76 8.29 -6.25
C THR A 98 16.00 8.26 -5.35
N LEU A 99 17.04 9.01 -5.74
CA LEU A 99 18.31 9.08 -5.00
C LEU A 99 18.19 9.89 -3.69
N THR A 100 17.12 10.67 -3.55
CA THR A 100 16.87 11.51 -2.38
C THR A 100 15.78 10.86 -1.51
N THR A 101 16.17 10.33 -0.36
CA THR A 101 15.29 9.78 0.68
C THR A 101 14.20 10.76 1.10
N ASP A 102 14.51 12.06 1.03
CA ASP A 102 13.69 13.12 1.62
C ASP A 102 12.41 13.44 0.85
N THR A 103 12.23 12.80 -0.31
CA THR A 103 11.05 13.06 -1.15
C THR A 103 10.08 11.89 -1.22
N GLU A 104 10.35 10.82 -0.45
CA GLU A 104 9.54 9.62 -0.42
C GLU A 104 9.22 9.23 1.02
N ILE A 105 7.94 9.37 1.40
CA ILE A 105 7.46 9.10 2.77
C ILE A 105 7.76 7.68 3.25
N ILE A 106 7.88 6.73 2.33
CA ILE A 106 8.22 5.33 2.60
C ILE A 106 9.69 5.11 2.98
N ARG A 107 10.59 6.05 2.65
CA ARG A 107 12.02 6.00 2.96
C ARG A 107 12.40 6.87 4.16
N MET A 108 11.42 7.54 4.76
CA MET A 108 11.62 8.45 5.86
C MET A 108 11.10 7.83 7.16
N SER A 109 12.00 7.29 7.98
CA SER A 109 11.68 6.93 9.36
C SER A 109 11.85 8.16 10.25
N HIS A 110 10.93 9.12 10.15
CA HIS A 110 11.05 10.37 10.91
C HIS A 110 9.94 10.50 11.96
N CYS A 111 10.33 10.64 13.22
CA CYS A 111 9.48 11.27 14.24
C CYS A 111 9.70 12.78 14.09
N GLY A 112 8.79 13.48 13.41
CA GLY A 112 8.87 14.93 13.24
C GLY A 112 7.59 15.51 12.64
N GLY A 113 7.53 16.84 12.58
CA GLY A 113 6.43 17.55 11.94
C GLY A 113 6.59 17.59 10.42
N PHE A 114 5.46 17.54 9.71
CA PHE A 114 5.38 17.82 8.28
C PHE A 114 4.05 18.52 8.02
N TYR A 115 3.99 19.27 6.93
CA TYR A 115 2.73 19.87 6.49
C TYR A 115 1.85 18.78 5.88
N PHE A 116 0.67 18.58 6.45
CA PHE A 116 -0.35 17.72 5.88
C PHE A 116 -1.44 18.61 5.27
N GLU A 117 -1.51 18.60 3.94
CA GLU A 117 -2.28 19.58 3.19
C GLU A 117 -1.79 21.01 3.51
N ASP A 118 -2.63 21.85 4.08
CA ASP A 118 -2.32 23.26 4.40
C ASP A 118 -2.08 23.49 5.90
N ARG A 119 -1.77 22.44 6.67
CA ARG A 119 -1.67 22.47 8.14
C ARG A 119 -0.43 21.78 8.66
#